data_AF-A0A344W1C8-F1
#
_entry.id   AF-A0A344W1C8-F1
#
_cell.length_a   1.000
_cell.length_b   1.000
_cell.length_c   1.000
_cell.angle_alpha   90.00
_cell.angle_beta   90.00
_cell.angle_gamma   90.00
#
_symmetry.space_group_name_H-M   'P 1'
#
loop_
_entity.id
_entity.type
_entity.pdbx_description
1 polymer ?
#
loop_
_entity_poly.entity_id
_entity_poly.type
_entity_poly.pdbx_seq_one_letter_code
_entity_poly.pdbx_strand_id
1 'polypeptide(L)'
;MSKAFPQLTALHQTLALAALHEITTPESIGELEVETIDHDGIATLQYACKLDGYPNWRWNVSLATLEGEDPTVMEAELLPAEGALVAPEWIPWSVRLAEFLEAQKQAAAAGIELDEELPEGLLDLAEGALDGTVLDDELEDLNDSDDGEDDEDEDDDLDEDDLDEDEDDEEDDDEDDLVSAPTHGGDIDGVDIDDLDDSANAERED
;
A
#
# COMPACT_ATOMS: atom_id res chain seq x y z
N MET A 1 -21.49 22.49 37.86
CA MET A 1 -21.32 21.15 38.45
C MET A 1 -20.03 20.58 37.88
N SER A 2 -19.13 20.03 38.70
CA SER A 2 -17.98 19.29 38.14
C SER A 2 -18.52 18.06 37.41
N LYS A 3 -18.09 17.89 36.16
CA LYS A 3 -18.38 16.68 35.38
C LYS A 3 -17.69 15.49 36.07
N ALA A 4 -18.34 14.34 36.12
CA ALA A 4 -17.71 13.14 36.65
C ALA A 4 -16.53 12.75 35.76
N PHE A 5 -15.39 12.37 36.35
CA PHE A 5 -14.27 11.89 35.56
C PHE A 5 -14.62 10.54 34.93
N PRO A 6 -14.37 10.36 33.63
CA PRO A 6 -14.62 9.10 32.96
C PRO A 6 -13.76 8.00 33.62
N GLN A 7 -14.29 6.79 33.67
CA GLN A 7 -13.66 5.65 34.34
C GLN A 7 -13.51 4.51 33.36
N LEU A 8 -12.38 3.82 33.44
CA LEU A 8 -12.16 2.57 32.72
C LEU A 8 -13.07 1.47 33.28
N THR A 9 -13.56 0.63 32.38
CA THR A 9 -14.47 -0.47 32.69
C THR A 9 -14.14 -1.67 31.82
N ALA A 10 -14.65 -2.86 32.19
CA ALA A 10 -14.49 -4.07 31.39
C ALA A 10 -15.05 -3.97 29.96
N LEU A 11 -15.97 -3.02 29.71
CA LEU A 11 -16.47 -2.75 28.35
C LEU A 11 -15.35 -2.19 27.45
N HIS A 12 -14.44 -1.37 27.97
CA HIS A 12 -13.30 -0.85 27.22
C HIS A 12 -12.37 -1.98 26.77
N GLN A 13 -12.05 -2.90 27.69
CA GLN A 13 -11.22 -4.07 27.37
C GLN A 13 -11.89 -4.98 26.34
N THR A 14 -13.20 -5.20 26.48
CA THR A 14 -13.98 -6.03 25.54
C THR A 14 -13.99 -5.42 24.14
N LEU A 15 -14.25 -4.11 24.03
CA LEU A 15 -14.24 -3.39 22.76
C LEU A 15 -12.84 -3.33 22.15
N ALA A 16 -11.80 -3.14 22.97
CA ALA A 16 -10.43 -3.11 22.48
C ALA A 16 -9.99 -4.46 21.91
N LEU A 17 -10.30 -5.56 22.59
CA LEU A 17 -10.04 -6.90 22.05
C LEU A 17 -10.86 -7.18 20.79
N ALA A 18 -12.13 -6.78 20.76
CA ALA A 18 -12.96 -6.92 19.58
C ALA A 18 -12.37 -6.18 18.37
N ALA A 19 -11.95 -4.93 18.55
CA ALA A 19 -11.31 -4.13 17.49
C ALA A 19 -9.99 -4.75 17.00
N LEU A 20 -9.15 -5.27 17.91
CA LEU A 20 -7.92 -5.95 17.51
C LEU A 20 -8.21 -7.23 16.72
N HIS A 21 -9.24 -7.98 17.09
CA HIS A 21 -9.65 -9.19 16.35
C HIS A 21 -10.17 -8.90 14.94
N GLU A 22 -10.53 -7.65 14.62
CA GLU A 22 -10.89 -7.28 13.25
C GLU A 22 -9.66 -7.14 12.34
N ILE A 23 -8.48 -6.84 12.90
CA ILE A 23 -7.27 -6.53 12.11
C ILE A 23 -6.14 -7.55 12.28
N THR A 24 -6.22 -8.44 13.28
CA THR A 24 -5.17 -9.43 13.55
C THR A 24 -5.72 -10.70 14.22
N THR A 25 -4.90 -11.76 14.25
CA THR A 25 -5.25 -13.02 14.88
C THR A 25 -5.19 -12.93 16.41
N PRO A 26 -6.00 -13.70 17.16
CA PRO A 26 -5.92 -13.73 18.62
C PRO A 26 -4.55 -14.15 19.15
N GLU A 27 -3.78 -14.98 18.42
CA GLU A 27 -2.46 -15.41 18.87
C GLU A 27 -1.42 -14.28 18.86
N SER A 28 -1.61 -13.26 18.02
CA SER A 28 -0.71 -12.11 17.93
C SER A 28 -0.85 -11.14 19.12
N ILE A 29 -1.93 -11.28 19.90
CA ILE A 29 -2.29 -10.39 21.01
C ILE A 29 -1.82 -11.00 22.34
N GLY A 30 -1.06 -10.22 23.09
CA GLY A 30 -0.54 -10.57 24.40
C GLY A 30 -1.35 -10.05 25.58
N GLU A 31 -0.71 -10.04 26.74
CA GLU A 31 -1.30 -9.51 27.97
C GLU A 31 -1.56 -8.01 27.85
N LEU A 32 -2.58 -7.52 28.55
CA LEU A 32 -2.82 -6.08 28.70
C LEU A 32 -1.71 -5.47 29.56
N GLU A 33 -0.96 -4.52 29.01
CA GLU A 33 0.18 -3.89 29.66
C GLU A 33 -0.14 -2.48 30.18
N VAL A 34 -0.96 -1.73 29.44
CA VAL A 34 -1.32 -0.35 29.77
C VAL A 34 -2.81 -0.17 29.63
N GLU A 35 -3.42 0.46 30.65
CA GLU A 35 -4.81 0.87 30.63
C GLU A 35 -4.91 2.25 31.27
N THR A 36 -5.19 3.27 30.47
CA THR A 36 -5.26 4.66 30.92
C THR A 36 -6.47 5.37 30.33
N ILE A 37 -7.01 6.36 31.03
CA ILE A 37 -8.03 7.26 30.52
C ILE A 37 -7.70 8.69 30.93
N ASP A 38 -7.70 9.59 29.96
CA ASP A 38 -7.44 11.01 30.19
C ASP A 38 -8.71 11.75 30.65
N HIS A 39 -8.55 12.96 31.20
CA HIS A 39 -9.65 13.82 31.63
C HIS A 39 -10.62 14.16 30.49
N ASP A 40 -10.16 14.11 29.25
CA ASP A 40 -10.98 14.33 28.05
C ASP A 40 -11.77 13.08 27.60
N GLY A 41 -11.64 11.96 28.31
CA GLY A 41 -12.37 10.73 28.02
C GLY A 41 -11.74 9.86 26.94
N ILE A 42 -10.50 10.14 26.54
CA ILE A 42 -9.73 9.27 25.67
C ILE A 42 -9.12 8.16 26.51
N ALA A 43 -9.57 6.93 26.26
CA ALA A 43 -9.00 5.73 26.84
C ALA A 43 -7.99 5.11 25.88
N THR A 44 -6.85 4.70 26.41
CA THR A 44 -5.79 4.01 25.67
C THR A 44 -5.51 2.68 26.33
N LEU A 45 -5.70 1.60 25.58
CA LEU A 45 -5.41 0.23 26.01
C LEU A 45 -4.28 -0.31 25.15
N GLN A 46 -3.20 -0.79 25.79
CA GLN A 46 -2.08 -1.40 25.07
C GLN A 46 -1.86 -2.83 25.50
N TYR A 47 -1.70 -3.72 24.52
CA TYR A 47 -1.41 -5.13 24.71
C TYR A 47 -0.04 -5.46 24.14
N ALA A 48 0.65 -6.41 24.77
CA ALA A 48 1.90 -6.92 24.21
C ALA A 48 1.68 -7.49 22.79
N CYS A 49 2.60 -7.24 21.87
CA CYS A 49 2.59 -7.88 20.56
C CYS A 49 3.35 -9.22 20.61
N LYS A 50 2.80 -10.24 19.96
CA LYS A 50 3.41 -11.58 19.83
C LYS A 50 3.81 -11.95 18.41
N LEU A 51 3.74 -11.00 17.47
CA LEU A 51 4.22 -11.24 16.11
C LEU A 51 5.75 -11.30 16.10
N ASP A 52 6.32 -12.34 15.49
CA ASP A 52 7.77 -12.56 15.45
C ASP A 52 8.53 -11.44 14.72
N GLY A 53 7.90 -10.81 13.72
CA GLY A 53 8.46 -9.68 12.97
C GLY A 53 8.44 -8.34 13.72
N TYR A 54 7.73 -8.25 14.86
CA TYR A 54 7.50 -7.01 15.58
C TYR A 54 7.97 -7.07 17.05
N PRO A 55 9.25 -7.40 17.31
CA PRO A 55 9.78 -7.47 18.67
C PRO A 55 9.73 -6.10 19.35
N ASN A 56 9.23 -6.07 20.59
CA ASN A 56 9.01 -4.86 21.39
C ASN A 56 8.02 -3.85 20.75
N TRP A 57 7.13 -4.30 19.88
CA TRP A 57 5.95 -3.52 19.49
C TRP A 57 4.77 -3.83 20.41
N ARG A 58 3.75 -2.97 20.37
CA ARG A 58 2.53 -3.09 21.17
C ARG A 58 1.32 -2.83 20.32
N TRP A 59 0.27 -3.61 20.53
CA TRP A 59 -1.05 -3.27 20.04
C TRP A 59 -1.58 -2.11 20.87
N ASN A 60 -2.06 -1.05 20.22
CA ASN A 60 -2.67 0.10 20.85
C ASN A 60 -4.10 0.24 20.34
N VAL A 61 -5.04 0.43 21.26
CA VAL A 61 -6.41 0.80 20.94
C VAL A 61 -6.78 2.08 21.66
N SER A 62 -7.20 3.07 20.89
CA SER A 62 -7.75 4.33 21.38
C SER A 62 -9.28 4.25 21.36
N LEU A 63 -9.93 4.60 22.47
CA LEU A 63 -11.38 4.68 22.59
C LEU A 63 -11.82 6.06 23.08
N ALA A 64 -12.94 6.54 22.55
CA ALA A 64 -13.60 7.74 23.06
C ALA A 64 -14.67 7.36 24.10
N THR A 65 -14.68 8.05 25.23
CA THR A 65 -15.63 7.85 26.33
C THR A 65 -16.41 9.12 26.59
N LEU A 66 -17.73 9.07 26.41
CA LEU A 66 -18.63 10.20 26.66
C LEU A 66 -19.54 9.89 27.86
N GLU A 67 -19.97 10.93 28.56
CA GLU A 67 -20.84 10.77 29.74
C GLU A 67 -22.24 10.32 29.30
N GLY A 68 -22.66 9.15 29.78
CA GLY A 68 -24.00 8.61 29.50
C GLY A 68 -24.10 7.85 28.19
N GLU A 69 -22.99 7.67 27.47
CA GLU A 69 -22.89 6.86 26.25
C GLU A 69 -21.88 5.73 26.47
N ASP A 70 -22.04 4.67 25.68
CA ASP A 70 -21.06 3.59 25.66
C ASP A 70 -19.78 4.06 24.93
N PRO A 71 -18.59 3.62 25.36
CA PRO A 71 -17.34 3.98 24.70
C PRO A 71 -17.30 3.46 23.26
N THR A 72 -16.63 4.20 22.38
CA THR A 72 -16.47 3.86 20.96
C THR A 72 -15.00 3.73 20.60
N VAL A 73 -14.67 2.76 19.76
CA VAL A 73 -13.30 2.58 19.25
C VAL A 73 -13.01 3.66 18.22
N MET A 74 -11.86 4.31 18.34
CA MET A 74 -11.39 5.34 17.41
C MET A 74 -10.37 4.76 16.42
N GLU A 75 -9.37 4.06 16.95
CA GLU A 75 -8.32 3.43 16.14
C GLU A 75 -7.78 2.18 16.87
N ALA A 76 -7.27 1.25 16.08
CA ALA A 76 -6.52 0.09 16.53
C ALA A 76 -5.27 -0.01 15.66
N GLU A 77 -4.10 0.03 16.27
CA GLU A 77 -2.83 0.17 15.57
C GLU A 77 -1.72 -0.61 16.28
N LEU A 78 -0.63 -0.85 15.55
CA LEU A 78 0.57 -1.46 16.09
C LEU A 78 1.66 -0.39 16.18
N LEU A 79 2.14 -0.11 17.39
CA LEU A 79 3.13 0.94 17.64
C LEU A 79 4.45 0.37 18.16
N PRO A 80 5.60 0.93 17.73
CA PRO A 80 6.89 0.57 18.30
C PRO A 80 6.99 1.07 19.75
N ALA A 81 7.43 0.20 20.66
CA ALA A 81 7.79 0.60 22.02
C ALA A 81 9.32 0.72 22.17
N GLU A 82 9.79 0.95 23.40
CA GLU A 82 11.22 1.05 23.69
C GLU A 82 11.96 -0.23 23.27
N GLY A 83 12.99 -0.04 22.43
CA GLY A 83 13.78 -1.16 21.89
C GLY A 83 13.12 -1.89 20.73
N ALA A 84 12.04 -1.37 20.16
CA ALA A 84 11.47 -1.89 18.91
C ALA A 84 12.46 -1.78 17.75
N LEU A 85 12.50 -2.83 16.93
CA LEU A 85 13.18 -2.77 15.64
C LEU A 85 12.31 -1.92 14.71
N VAL A 86 12.77 -0.70 14.41
CA VAL A 86 12.12 0.23 13.48
C VAL A 86 12.84 0.24 12.15
N ALA A 87 12.10 0.58 11.09
CA ALA A 87 12.68 0.73 9.77
C ALA A 87 13.78 1.81 9.79
N PRO A 88 14.85 1.64 9.00
CA PRO A 88 15.84 2.68 8.80
C PRO A 88 15.22 3.87 8.05
N GLU A 89 15.94 4.99 8.03
CA GLU A 89 15.57 6.16 7.21
C GLU A 89 15.38 5.75 5.75
N TRP A 90 14.33 6.30 5.12
CA TRP A 90 14.04 6.01 3.74
C TRP A 90 15.10 6.63 2.83
N ILE A 91 15.65 5.81 1.92
CA ILE A 91 16.61 6.23 0.91
C ILE A 91 15.93 6.16 -0.46
N PRO A 92 16.05 7.21 -1.31
CA PRO A 92 15.53 7.20 -2.67
C PRO A 92 15.99 5.97 -3.45
N TRP A 93 15.08 5.45 -4.28
CA TRP A 93 15.38 4.25 -5.06
C TRP A 93 16.57 4.43 -6.00
N SER A 94 16.73 5.60 -6.63
CA SER A 94 17.88 5.90 -7.49
C SER A 94 19.22 5.81 -6.76
N VAL A 95 19.27 6.23 -5.49
CA VAL A 95 20.47 6.13 -4.65
C VAL A 95 20.76 4.67 -4.30
N ARG A 96 19.73 3.92 -3.86
CA ARG A 96 19.88 2.47 -3.59
C ARG A 96 20.35 1.69 -4.81
N LEU A 97 19.82 2.03 -5.99
CA LEU A 97 20.22 1.40 -7.24
C LEU A 97 21.67 1.75 -7.61
N ALA A 98 22.09 3.01 -7.46
CA ALA A 98 23.46 3.42 -7.73
C ALA A 98 24.48 2.66 -6.86
N GLU A 99 24.22 2.57 -5.56
CA GLU A 99 25.07 1.82 -4.62
C GLU A 99 25.11 0.33 -4.97
N PHE A 100 23.97 -0.26 -5.34
CA PHE A 100 23.90 -1.64 -5.80
C PHE A 100 24.77 -1.86 -7.06
N LEU A 101 24.64 -1.01 -8.08
CA LEU A 101 25.40 -1.14 -9.33
C LEU A 101 26.91 -0.95 -9.11
N GLU A 102 27.30 -0.03 -8.23
CA GLU A 102 28.71 0.14 -7.84
C GLU A 102 29.26 -1.11 -7.13
N ALA A 103 28.49 -1.69 -6.20
CA ALA A 103 28.86 -2.93 -5.52
C ALA A 103 29.02 -4.10 -6.51
N GLN A 104 28.11 -4.23 -7.49
CA GLN A 104 28.23 -5.23 -8.57
C GLN A 104 29.52 -5.03 -9.38
N LYS A 105 29.86 -3.79 -9.74
CA LYS A 105 31.07 -3.45 -10.51
C LYS A 105 32.35 -3.80 -9.73
N GLN A 106 32.36 -3.55 -8.42
CA GLN A 106 33.46 -3.92 -7.53
C GLN A 106 33.60 -5.44 -7.38
N ALA A 107 32.49 -6.18 -7.25
CA ALA A 107 32.49 -7.64 -7.20
C ALA A 107 33.02 -8.26 -8.50
N ALA A 108 32.56 -7.77 -9.64
CA ALA A 108 33.06 -8.19 -10.96
C ALA A 108 34.56 -7.90 -11.11
N ALA A 109 35.03 -6.71 -10.71
CA ALA A 109 36.46 -6.37 -10.72
C ALA A 109 37.30 -7.25 -9.79
N ALA A 110 36.71 -7.75 -8.69
CA ALA A 110 37.32 -8.70 -7.77
C ALA A 110 37.25 -10.16 -8.24
N GLY A 111 36.59 -10.45 -9.37
CA GLY A 111 36.38 -11.80 -9.88
C GLY A 111 35.42 -12.64 -9.02
N ILE A 112 34.54 -11.98 -8.27
CA ILE A 112 33.48 -12.61 -7.50
C ILE A 112 32.26 -12.66 -8.41
N GLU A 113 31.86 -13.86 -8.84
CA GLU A 113 30.55 -14.05 -9.47
C GLU A 113 29.47 -14.01 -8.39
N LEU A 114 28.50 -13.14 -8.58
CA LEU A 114 27.28 -13.07 -7.78
C LEU A 114 26.21 -13.87 -8.52
N ASP A 115 25.46 -14.69 -7.76
CA ASP A 115 24.52 -15.72 -8.26
C ASP A 115 23.32 -15.14 -9.04
N GLU A 116 23.21 -13.82 -9.08
CA GLU A 116 22.13 -13.08 -9.74
C GLU A 116 22.66 -12.50 -11.05
N GLU A 117 22.31 -13.16 -12.16
CA GLU A 117 22.64 -12.72 -13.51
C GLU A 117 21.95 -11.38 -13.76
N LEU A 118 22.72 -10.29 -13.79
CA LEU A 118 22.16 -8.96 -14.03
C LEU A 118 21.53 -8.92 -15.43
N PRO A 119 20.35 -8.29 -15.58
CA PRO A 119 19.78 -8.08 -16.91
C PRO A 119 20.76 -7.30 -17.80
N GLU A 120 20.90 -7.76 -19.05
CA GLU A 120 21.80 -7.14 -20.03
C GLU A 120 21.55 -5.62 -20.13
N GLY A 121 22.61 -4.82 -20.05
CA GLY A 121 22.56 -3.35 -20.15
C GLY A 121 22.37 -2.59 -18.84
N LEU A 122 22.11 -3.26 -17.70
CA LEU A 122 21.95 -2.57 -16.41
C LEU A 122 23.24 -1.91 -15.91
N LEU A 123 24.39 -2.53 -16.20
CA LEU A 123 25.70 -1.97 -15.88
C LEU A 123 26.04 -0.76 -16.78
N ASP A 124 25.51 -0.72 -18.01
CA ASP A 124 25.74 0.37 -18.97
C ASP A 124 24.92 1.61 -18.58
N LEU A 125 23.71 1.44 -18.04
CA LEU A 125 22.90 2.52 -17.46
C LEU A 125 23.60 3.22 -16.29
N ALA A 126 24.38 2.48 -15.49
CA ALA A 126 25.14 3.03 -14.38
C ALA A 126 26.23 4.03 -14.82
N GLU A 127 26.74 3.89 -16.05
CA GLU A 127 27.92 4.62 -16.52
C GLU A 127 27.58 6.00 -17.13
N GLY A 128 26.28 6.30 -17.34
CA GLY A 128 25.87 7.58 -17.95
C GLY A 128 24.53 8.19 -17.50
N ALA A 129 23.64 7.47 -16.81
CA ALA A 129 22.24 7.92 -16.63
C ALA A 129 21.92 8.60 -15.29
N LEU A 130 22.88 8.73 -14.36
CA LEU A 130 22.62 9.28 -13.02
C LEU A 130 23.18 10.70 -12.79
N ASP A 131 23.78 11.32 -13.81
CA ASP A 131 23.94 12.77 -13.84
C ASP A 131 22.63 13.33 -14.40
N GLY A 132 21.80 13.96 -13.55
CA GLY A 132 20.49 14.50 -13.91
C GLY A 132 20.51 15.66 -14.91
N THR A 133 21.56 15.73 -15.75
CA THR A 133 21.86 16.74 -16.76
C THR A 133 21.53 16.26 -18.18
N VAL A 134 21.28 14.95 -18.38
CA VAL A 134 21.10 14.38 -19.73
C VAL A 134 19.63 14.37 -20.19
N LEU A 135 18.66 14.51 -19.28
CA LEU A 135 17.23 14.45 -19.64
C LEU A 135 16.64 15.77 -20.20
N ASP A 136 17.41 16.86 -20.21
CA ASP A 136 16.94 18.16 -20.70
C ASP A 136 17.13 18.31 -22.22
N ASP A 137 18.20 17.74 -22.79
CA ASP A 137 18.54 17.90 -24.21
C ASP A 137 17.64 17.08 -25.18
N GLU A 138 17.00 15.98 -24.75
CA GLU A 138 16.15 15.16 -25.63
C GLU A 138 14.67 15.59 -25.68
N LEU A 139 14.26 16.56 -24.86
CA LEU A 139 12.87 17.07 -24.84
C LEU A 139 12.65 18.28 -25.76
N GLU A 140 13.70 18.97 -26.23
CA GLU A 140 13.57 20.16 -27.09
C GLU A 140 13.14 19.83 -28.53
N ASP A 141 13.35 18.59 -28.99
CA ASP A 141 13.05 18.17 -30.37
C ASP A 141 11.58 17.81 -30.64
N LEU A 142 10.72 17.78 -29.60
CA LEU A 142 9.30 17.40 -29.75
C LEU A 142 8.33 18.60 -29.89
N ASN A 143 8.83 19.84 -29.83
CA ASN A 143 7.98 21.04 -29.80
C ASN A 143 7.99 21.89 -31.08
N ASP A 144 8.64 21.45 -32.17
CA ASP A 144 8.77 22.25 -33.41
C ASP A 144 7.96 21.71 -34.60
N SER A 145 6.67 21.45 -34.40
CA SER A 145 5.76 21.20 -35.52
C SER A 145 4.38 21.81 -35.30
N ASP A 146 4.35 23.12 -35.08
CA ASP A 146 3.17 23.96 -35.35
C ASP A 146 3.66 25.32 -35.87
N ASP A 147 3.90 25.41 -37.18
CA ASP A 147 3.92 26.70 -37.88
C ASP A 147 3.15 26.52 -39.19
N GLY A 148 2.09 27.33 -39.32
CA GLY A 148 1.07 27.20 -40.33
C GLY A 148 1.43 27.89 -41.64
N GLU A 149 0.89 27.36 -42.74
CA GLU A 149 0.78 28.10 -44.00
C GLU A 149 -0.69 28.48 -44.19
N ASP A 150 -0.94 29.79 -44.05
CA ASP A 150 -2.05 30.54 -44.65
C ASP A 150 -2.07 30.27 -46.17
N ASP A 151 -3.19 29.79 -46.69
CA ASP A 151 -3.56 29.97 -48.10
C ASP A 151 -4.97 30.58 -48.13
N GLU A 152 -5.03 31.81 -48.66
CA GLU A 152 -6.23 32.63 -48.82
C GLU A 152 -7.10 32.15 -50.01
N ASP A 153 -8.41 32.37 -49.84
CA ASP A 153 -9.48 32.57 -50.84
C ASP A 153 -10.03 31.36 -51.62
N GLU A 154 -11.34 31.08 -51.46
CA GLU A 154 -12.35 31.28 -52.53
C GLU A 154 -13.77 31.05 -51.98
N ASP A 155 -14.64 32.04 -52.22
CA ASP A 155 -16.09 31.99 -52.01
C ASP A 155 -16.72 30.82 -52.79
N ASP A 156 -17.65 30.07 -52.18
CA ASP A 156 -18.85 29.61 -52.89
C ASP A 156 -19.99 29.34 -51.89
N ASP A 157 -21.02 30.18 -51.98
CA ASP A 157 -22.33 30.00 -51.38
C ASP A 157 -22.94 28.67 -51.83
N LEU A 158 -23.43 27.79 -50.96
CA LEU A 158 -24.60 26.95 -51.24
C LEU A 158 -25.28 26.42 -49.96
N ASP A 159 -26.46 27.02 -49.72
CA ASP A 159 -27.75 26.47 -49.28
C ASP A 159 -27.88 25.67 -47.97
N GLU A 160 -28.70 26.26 -47.09
CA GLU A 160 -29.46 25.64 -46.01
C GLU A 160 -30.39 24.55 -46.59
N ASP A 161 -30.11 23.28 -46.32
CA ASP A 161 -31.10 22.21 -46.45
C ASP A 161 -31.20 21.45 -45.12
N ASP A 162 -32.24 21.86 -44.40
CA ASP A 162 -33.02 21.18 -43.38
C ASP A 162 -33.14 19.66 -43.59
N LEU A 163 -32.62 18.88 -42.64
CA LEU A 163 -32.95 17.46 -42.47
C LEU A 163 -33.18 17.17 -40.98
N ASP A 164 -34.39 17.51 -40.53
CA ASP A 164 -35.09 16.76 -39.50
C ASP A 164 -35.26 15.30 -39.96
N GLU A 165 -34.63 14.36 -39.27
CA GLU A 165 -35.15 12.99 -39.13
C GLU A 165 -34.74 12.45 -37.76
N ASP A 166 -35.65 12.65 -36.79
CA ASP A 166 -35.75 11.83 -35.59
C ASP A 166 -35.97 10.37 -36.03
N GLU A 167 -35.17 9.44 -35.50
CA GLU A 167 -35.67 8.09 -35.21
C GLU A 167 -34.81 7.49 -34.08
N ASP A 168 -35.47 7.35 -32.93
CA ASP A 168 -35.09 6.51 -31.80
C ASP A 168 -34.77 5.08 -32.27
N ASP A 169 -33.70 4.48 -31.74
CA ASP A 169 -33.73 3.04 -31.47
C ASP A 169 -32.95 2.72 -30.20
N GLU A 170 -33.65 2.06 -29.28
CA GLU A 170 -33.20 1.60 -27.98
C GLU A 170 -32.36 0.31 -28.10
N GLU A 171 -31.75 -0.08 -26.96
CA GLU A 171 -31.28 -1.43 -26.60
C GLU A 171 -29.90 -1.87 -27.13
N ASP A 172 -28.88 -1.87 -26.26
CA ASP A 172 -28.55 -3.04 -25.43
C ASP A 172 -27.36 -2.71 -24.51
N ASP A 173 -27.61 -2.69 -23.20
CA ASP A 173 -26.62 -2.52 -22.13
C ASP A 173 -26.06 -3.92 -21.80
N ASP A 174 -25.08 -4.38 -22.58
CA ASP A 174 -24.33 -5.60 -22.25
C ASP A 174 -23.32 -5.26 -21.13
N GLU A 175 -23.80 -5.36 -19.90
CA GLU A 175 -23.00 -5.44 -18.68
C GLU A 175 -22.25 -6.79 -18.59
N ASP A 176 -21.27 -6.99 -19.47
CA ASP A 176 -20.30 -8.08 -19.34
C ASP A 176 -19.24 -7.73 -18.28
N ASP A 177 -19.55 -8.14 -17.05
CA ASP A 177 -18.66 -8.72 -16.03
C ASP A 177 -17.16 -8.41 -16.20
N LEU A 178 -16.77 -7.17 -15.88
CA LEU A 178 -15.39 -6.84 -15.55
C LEU A 178 -15.04 -7.58 -14.26
N VAL A 179 -14.52 -8.80 -14.44
CA VAL A 179 -13.78 -9.55 -13.44
C VAL A 179 -12.93 -8.60 -12.62
N SER A 180 -13.33 -8.40 -11.37
CA SER A 180 -12.49 -7.74 -10.38
C SER A 180 -11.22 -8.55 -10.29
N ALA A 181 -10.16 -8.11 -10.97
CA ALA A 181 -8.82 -8.57 -10.69
C ALA A 181 -8.62 -8.40 -9.18
N PRO A 182 -8.19 -9.44 -8.44
CA PRO A 182 -7.85 -9.30 -7.04
C PRO A 182 -6.67 -8.34 -6.94
N THR A 183 -6.97 -7.05 -6.80
CA THR A 183 -5.96 -6.07 -6.41
C THR A 183 -5.94 -6.12 -4.89
N HIS A 184 -4.83 -6.64 -4.38
CA HIS A 184 -4.47 -6.68 -2.97
C HIS A 184 -5.13 -7.79 -2.13
N GLY A 185 -4.79 -9.04 -2.44
CA GLY A 185 -5.15 -10.18 -1.60
C GLY A 185 -4.01 -11.19 -1.51
N GLY A 186 -3.28 -11.19 -0.39
CA GLY A 186 -2.77 -12.43 0.19
C GLY A 186 -1.27 -12.66 0.22
N ASP A 187 -0.51 -11.81 0.90
CA ASP A 187 0.89 -12.09 1.25
C ASP A 187 1.37 -11.18 2.40
N ILE A 188 0.64 -11.21 3.53
CA ILE A 188 1.10 -10.58 4.78
C ILE A 188 1.75 -11.55 5.77
N ASP A 189 1.78 -12.85 5.48
CA ASP A 189 2.70 -13.78 6.14
C ASP A 189 3.13 -14.80 5.10
N GLY A 190 4.44 -14.98 4.93
CA GLY A 190 5.05 -15.80 3.87
C GLY A 190 4.77 -17.30 3.99
N VAL A 191 3.52 -17.69 3.78
CA VAL A 191 3.04 -19.07 3.67
C VAL A 191 2.20 -19.18 2.41
N ASP A 192 2.75 -19.81 1.39
CA ASP A 192 2.02 -20.17 0.17
C ASP A 192 0.92 -21.18 0.52
N ILE A 193 -0.35 -20.79 0.37
CA ILE A 193 -1.50 -21.65 0.72
C ILE A 193 -1.74 -22.76 -0.30
N ASP A 194 -1.08 -22.70 -1.46
CA ASP A 194 -1.22 -23.68 -2.55
C ASP A 194 -0.43 -24.98 -2.30
N ASP A 195 0.44 -25.02 -1.28
CA ASP A 195 1.32 -26.17 -0.99
C ASP A 195 0.78 -27.13 0.09
N LEU A 196 -0.50 -26.99 0.48
CA LEU A 196 -1.14 -27.83 1.50
C LEU A 196 -2.28 -28.71 0.94
N ASP A 197 -2.06 -29.46 -0.15
CA ASP A 197 -2.87 -30.65 -0.44
C ASP A 197 -2.16 -31.68 -1.34
N ASP A 198 -1.17 -32.42 -0.81
CA ASP A 198 -0.77 -33.70 -1.43
C ASP A 198 -0.28 -34.77 -0.43
N SER A 199 -0.78 -34.75 0.80
CA SER A 199 -0.48 -35.79 1.79
C SER A 199 -1.73 -36.28 2.52
N ALA A 200 -2.76 -36.68 1.76
CA ALA A 200 -3.93 -37.36 2.32
C ALA A 200 -4.46 -38.53 1.48
N ASN A 201 -3.69 -39.08 0.53
CA ASN A 201 -4.13 -40.27 -0.20
C ASN A 201 -3.02 -41.26 -0.54
N ALA A 202 -2.36 -41.80 0.48
CA ALA A 202 -1.65 -43.06 0.36
C ALA A 202 -1.74 -43.80 1.69
N GLU A 203 -2.79 -44.62 1.87
CA GLU A 203 -2.79 -45.92 2.58
C GLU A 203 -4.25 -46.44 2.62
N ARG A 204 -4.73 -46.99 1.50
CA ARG A 204 -5.86 -47.94 1.50
C ARG A 204 -5.93 -48.71 0.17
N GLU A 205 -5.01 -49.65 -0.02
CA GLU A 205 -5.25 -50.79 -0.90
C GLU A 205 -4.85 -52.09 -0.18
N ASP A 206 -5.66 -53.10 -0.46
CA ASP A 206 -5.91 -54.39 0.19
C ASP A 206 -4.72 -55.37 0.23
#